data_AF-A0A2I4AM59-F1
#
_entry.id   AF-A0A2I4AM59-F1
#
_cell.length_a   1.000
_cell.length_b   1.000
_cell.length_c   1.000
_cell.angle_alpha   90.00
_cell.angle_beta   90.00
_cell.angle_gamma   90.00
#
_symmetry.space_group_name_H-M   'P 1'
#
loop_
_entity.id
_entity.type
_entity.pdbx_description
1 polymer ?
#
loop_
_entity_poly.entity_id
_entity_poly.type
_entity_poly.pdbx_seq_one_letter_code
_entity_poly.pdbx_strand_id
1 'polypeptide(L)'
;MNMVAGIFHDASIGNAIHVVLVRLILLQGEEKGLKIVHHADTTLSSFCTWQKNLNPQSDTHPAHHDLAVLITRKDICAGMNQPCATLGLSHLSGMCQPHRSCNINEDSGLPVAFTVAHEMGH
;
A
#
# COMPACT_ATOMS: atom_id res chain seq x y z
N MET A 1 1.22 10.58 4.13
CA MET A 1 1.42 9.80 5.37
C MET A 1 1.06 10.53 6.66
N ASN A 2 1.39 11.82 6.85
CA ASN A 2 0.96 12.53 8.07
C ASN A 2 -0.57 12.48 8.30
N MET A 3 -1.37 12.71 7.26
CA MET A 3 -2.83 12.58 7.33
C MET A 3 -3.28 11.16 7.68
N VAL A 4 -2.63 10.13 7.11
CA VAL A 4 -2.91 8.71 7.42
C VAL A 4 -2.67 8.43 8.91
N ALA A 5 -1.53 8.87 9.45
CA ALA A 5 -1.23 8.74 10.87
C ALA A 5 -2.27 9.44 11.74
N GLY A 6 -2.70 10.65 11.36
CA GLY A 6 -3.76 11.38 12.04
C GLY A 6 -5.10 10.64 12.05
N ILE A 7 -5.47 9.96 10.96
CA ILE A 7 -6.69 9.14 10.88
C ILE A 7 -6.62 7.97 11.87
N PHE A 8 -5.49 7.24 11.93
CA PHE A 8 -5.30 6.12 12.86
C PHE A 8 -5.13 6.55 14.33
N HIS A 9 -4.89 7.83 14.60
CA HIS A 9 -4.89 8.41 15.95
C HIS A 9 -6.26 8.88 16.41
N ASP A 10 -7.28 8.89 15.55
CA ASP A 10 -8.63 9.25 15.94
C ASP A 10 -9.20 8.23 16.94
N ALA A 11 -9.80 8.72 18.02
CA ALA A 11 -10.29 7.87 19.11
C ALA A 11 -11.41 6.90 18.67
N SER A 12 -12.09 7.16 17.55
CA SER A 12 -13.16 6.32 17.04
C SER A 12 -12.74 4.88 16.73
N ILE A 13 -11.45 4.63 16.43
CA ILE A 13 -10.94 3.28 16.15
C ILE A 13 -10.78 2.42 17.42
N GLY A 14 -10.84 3.04 18.61
CA GLY A 14 -10.80 2.37 19.92
C GLY A 14 -9.48 1.73 20.32
N ASN A 15 -8.44 1.80 19.46
CA ASN A 15 -7.12 1.23 19.69
C ASN A 15 -6.03 2.25 19.36
N ALA A 16 -4.92 2.22 20.11
CA ALA A 16 -3.78 3.08 19.82
C ALA A 16 -2.95 2.47 18.68
N ILE A 17 -3.05 3.04 17.48
CA ILE A 17 -2.30 2.60 16.29
C ILE A 17 -1.38 3.75 15.84
N HIS A 18 -0.07 3.51 15.82
CA HIS A 18 0.91 4.50 15.41
C HIS A 18 1.52 4.14 14.05
N VAL A 19 1.20 4.93 13.01
CA VAL A 19 1.79 4.76 11.68
C VAL A 19 3.13 5.49 11.61
N VAL A 20 4.21 4.75 11.39
CA VAL A 20 5.58 5.28 11.31
C VAL A 20 6.20 4.93 9.96
N LEU A 21 6.80 5.92 9.30
CA LEU A 21 7.50 5.71 8.03
C LEU A 21 8.95 5.28 8.31
N VAL A 22 9.28 4.02 8.04
CA VAL A 22 10.64 3.47 8.22
C VAL A 22 11.50 3.57 6.95
N ARG A 23 10.87 3.60 5.77
CA ARG A 23 11.57 3.62 4.47
C ARG A 23 10.73 4.30 3.41
N LEU A 24 11.37 5.13 2.58
CA LEU A 24 10.78 5.73 1.38
C LEU A 24 11.63 5.35 0.17
N ILE A 25 10.99 4.79 -0.86
CA ILE A 25 11.64 4.42 -2.12
C ILE A 25 10.95 5.19 -3.24
N LEU A 26 11.72 5.98 -3.99
CA LEU A 26 11.25 6.70 -5.17
C LEU A 26 11.65 5.92 -6.43
N LEU A 27 10.66 5.47 -7.19
CA LEU A 27 10.87 4.79 -8.46
C LEU A 27 10.93 5.81 -9.60
N GLN A 28 12.07 5.85 -10.31
CA GLN A 28 12.27 6.79 -11.43
C GLN A 28 12.03 6.15 -12.81
N GLY A 29 11.85 4.83 -12.86
CA GLY A 29 11.64 4.06 -14.08
C GLY A 29 11.11 2.67 -13.77
N GLU A 30 11.25 1.77 -14.75
CA GLU A 30 10.89 0.37 -14.56
C GLU A 30 11.86 -0.33 -13.62
N GLU A 31 11.33 -0.99 -12.59
CA GLU A 31 12.10 -1.81 -11.67
C GLU A 31 11.98 -3.28 -12.02
N LYS A 32 13.09 -4.00 -11.92
CA LYS A 32 13.10 -5.45 -12.18
C LYS A 32 12.19 -6.15 -11.18
N GLY A 33 11.18 -6.86 -11.69
CA GLY A 33 10.26 -7.65 -10.88
C GLY A 33 9.06 -6.87 -10.32
N LEU A 34 8.91 -5.59 -10.67
CA LEU A 34 7.74 -4.78 -10.34
C LEU A 34 6.99 -4.38 -11.62
N LYS A 35 5.73 -4.79 -11.73
CA LYS A 35 4.83 -4.43 -12.83
C LYS A 35 3.67 -3.61 -12.29
N ILE A 36 3.56 -2.37 -12.75
CA ILE A 36 2.46 -1.46 -12.43
C ILE A 36 1.62 -1.30 -13.70
N VAL A 37 0.48 -1.99 -13.74
CA VAL A 37 -0.43 -2.06 -14.88
C VAL A 37 -1.83 -1.60 -14.50
N HIS A 38 -2.69 -1.45 -15.50
CA HIS A 38 -4.07 -0.99 -15.31
C HIS A 38 -4.91 -1.96 -14.46
N HIS A 39 -4.69 -3.28 -14.56
CA HIS A 39 -5.40 -4.25 -13.73
C HIS A 39 -4.89 -4.23 -12.29
N ALA A 40 -5.73 -3.79 -11.35
CA ALA A 40 -5.37 -3.60 -9.94
C ALA A 40 -4.85 -4.89 -9.30
N ASP A 41 -5.51 -6.03 -9.51
CA ASP A 41 -5.08 -7.33 -8.96
C ASP A 41 -3.67 -7.73 -9.42
N THR A 42 -3.35 -7.47 -10.69
CA THR A 42 -2.03 -7.79 -11.26
C THR A 42 -0.96 -6.90 -10.65
N THR A 43 -1.25 -5.60 -10.50
CA THR A 43 -0.36 -4.64 -9.85
C THR A 43 -0.15 -4.96 -8.38
N LEU A 44 -1.21 -5.31 -7.63
CA LEU A 44 -1.11 -5.70 -6.23
C LEU A 44 -0.24 -6.95 -6.09
N SER A 45 -0.53 -8.01 -6.82
CA SER A 45 0.26 -9.27 -6.78
C SER A 45 1.74 -9.04 -7.10
N SER A 46 2.03 -8.23 -8.13
CA SER A 46 3.41 -7.88 -8.49
C SER A 46 4.09 -7.07 -7.38
N PHE A 47 3.41 -6.07 -6.82
CA PHE A 47 3.96 -5.21 -5.77
C PHE A 47 4.20 -5.98 -4.48
N CYS A 48 3.25 -6.81 -4.04
CA CYS A 48 3.37 -7.67 -2.87
C CYS A 48 4.57 -8.63 -2.96
N THR A 49 4.80 -9.19 -4.15
CA THR A 49 5.97 -10.05 -4.41
C THR A 49 7.26 -9.24 -4.34
N TRP A 50 7.28 -8.07 -5.00
CA TRP A 50 8.46 -7.22 -5.06
C TRP A 50 8.86 -6.68 -3.68
N GLN A 51 7.92 -6.13 -2.91
CA GLN A 51 8.19 -5.57 -1.58
C GLN A 51 8.69 -6.63 -0.60
N LYS A 52 8.15 -7.86 -0.68
CA LYS A 52 8.57 -8.98 0.17
C LYS A 52 10.05 -9.31 -0.03
N ASN A 53 10.50 -9.30 -1.28
CA ASN A 53 11.90 -9.59 -1.62
C ASN A 53 12.87 -8.51 -1.14
N LEU A 54 12.37 -7.30 -0.84
CA LEU A 54 13.14 -6.19 -0.29
C LEU A 54 13.07 -6.10 1.24
N ASN A 55 12.15 -6.83 1.87
CA ASN A 55 11.87 -6.75 3.30
C ASN A 55 12.79 -7.71 4.08
N PRO A 56 13.69 -7.21 4.95
CA PRO A 56 14.47 -8.05 5.85
C PRO A 56 13.57 -8.95 6.69
N GLN A 57 13.98 -10.20 6.95
CA GLN A 57 13.15 -11.17 7.68
C GLN A 57 13.04 -10.89 9.19
N SER A 58 13.96 -10.07 9.74
CA SER A 58 14.00 -9.80 11.17
C SER A 58 13.31 -8.48 11.47
N ASP A 59 12.28 -8.52 12.31
CA ASP A 59 11.50 -7.34 12.74
C ASP A 59 12.35 -6.30 13.49
N THR A 60 13.52 -6.68 14.00
CA THR A 60 14.45 -5.75 14.66
C THR A 60 15.36 -5.01 13.67
N HIS A 61 15.37 -5.40 12.40
CA HIS A 61 16.17 -4.74 11.38
C HIS A 61 15.56 -3.36 11.07
N PRO A 62 16.35 -2.26 11.04
CA PRO A 62 15.80 -0.90 10.91
C PRO A 62 15.08 -0.62 9.58
N ALA A 63 15.37 -1.41 8.55
CA ALA A 63 14.70 -1.36 7.25
C ALA A 63 13.56 -2.38 7.08
N HIS A 64 13.22 -3.15 8.13
CA HIS A 64 12.03 -3.99 8.13
C HIS A 64 10.78 -3.12 8.18
N HIS A 65 9.77 -3.48 7.40
CA HIS A 65 8.46 -2.83 7.44
C HIS A 65 7.36 -3.86 7.65
N ASP A 66 6.36 -3.51 8.46
CA ASP A 66 5.18 -4.36 8.66
C ASP A 66 4.29 -4.35 7.41
N LEU A 67 4.14 -3.18 6.79
CA LEU A 67 3.27 -2.93 5.64
C LEU A 67 3.99 -2.11 4.56
N ALA A 68 3.80 -2.50 3.30
CA ALA A 68 4.23 -1.73 2.12
C ALA A 68 3.06 -1.02 1.44
N VAL A 69 3.23 0.26 1.08
CA VAL A 69 2.20 1.06 0.40
C VAL A 69 2.77 1.55 -0.94
N LEU A 70 2.13 1.17 -2.05
CA LEU A 70 2.43 1.72 -3.36
C LEU A 70 1.49 2.89 -3.65
N ILE A 71 2.05 4.01 -4.10
CA ILE A 71 1.30 5.16 -4.61
C ILE A 71 1.68 5.32 -6.09
N THR A 72 0.68 5.37 -6.98
CA THR A 72 0.90 5.45 -8.43
C THR A 72 -0.06 6.44 -9.09
N ARG A 73 0.38 7.12 -10.15
CA ARG A 73 -0.47 7.93 -11.04
C ARG A 73 -1.09 7.14 -12.19
N LYS A 74 -0.84 5.83 -12.23
CA LYS A 74 -1.48 4.92 -13.19
C LYS A 74 -2.93 4.72 -12.77
N ASP A 75 -3.85 4.92 -13.71
CA ASP A 75 -5.26 4.54 -13.58
C ASP A 75 -5.37 3.02 -13.35
N ILE A 76 -5.85 2.59 -12.18
CA ILE A 76 -5.97 1.16 -11.80
C ILE A 76 -7.43 0.76 -11.65
N CYS A 77 -7.80 -0.40 -12.21
CA CYS A 77 -9.17 -0.91 -12.17
C CYS A 77 -9.25 -2.33 -11.63
N ALA A 78 -10.18 -2.54 -10.71
CA ALA A 78 -10.66 -3.87 -10.37
C ALA A 78 -11.83 -4.27 -11.30
N GLY A 79 -11.84 -5.53 -11.74
CA GLY A 79 -12.95 -6.10 -12.52
C GLY A 79 -12.96 -5.65 -13.99
N MET A 80 -13.82 -4.68 -14.34
CA MET A 80 -13.99 -4.19 -15.71
C MET A 80 -13.08 -2.99 -15.98
N ASN A 81 -12.55 -2.88 -17.21
CA ASN A 81 -11.67 -1.76 -17.58
C ASN A 81 -12.38 -0.40 -17.58
N GLN A 82 -13.70 -0.35 -17.77
CA GLN A 82 -14.49 0.89 -17.66
C GLN A 82 -15.95 0.62 -17.22
N PRO A 83 -16.56 1.52 -16.42
CA PRO A 83 -15.93 2.67 -15.75
C PRO A 83 -15.03 2.22 -14.60
N CYS A 84 -13.86 2.84 -14.50
CA CYS A 84 -12.89 2.56 -13.47
C CYS A 84 -13.18 3.41 -12.22
N ALA A 85 -13.60 2.78 -11.13
CA ALA A 85 -13.88 3.46 -9.85
C ALA A 85 -12.96 3.00 -8.72
N THR A 86 -11.95 2.19 -9.03
CA THR A 86 -11.02 1.65 -8.04
C THR A 86 -9.92 2.66 -7.77
N LEU A 87 -9.79 3.11 -6.53
CA LEU A 87 -8.70 4.01 -6.12
C LEU A 87 -7.63 3.29 -5.30
N GLY A 88 -7.94 2.11 -4.77
CA GLY A 88 -7.03 1.32 -3.96
C GLY A 88 -7.38 -0.16 -4.01
N LEU A 89 -6.41 -0.99 -3.64
CA LEU A 89 -6.64 -2.42 -3.45
C LEU A 89 -5.63 -3.00 -2.44
N SER A 90 -6.13 -3.89 -1.58
CA SER A 90 -5.39 -4.56 -0.52
C SER A 90 -5.93 -5.98 -0.28
N HIS A 91 -5.17 -6.78 0.46
CA HIS A 91 -5.66 -8.05 0.98
C HIS A 91 -6.29 -7.86 2.37
N LEU A 92 -7.43 -8.51 2.62
CA LEU A 92 -8.05 -8.54 3.94
C LEU A 92 -7.15 -9.23 4.96
N SER A 93 -6.99 -8.63 6.14
CA SER A 93 -6.23 -9.17 7.28
C SER A 93 -4.79 -9.57 6.91
N GLY A 94 -4.17 -8.83 6.00
CA GLY A 94 -2.85 -9.13 5.44
C GLY A 94 -1.65 -8.58 6.22
N MET A 95 -1.88 -7.69 7.20
CA MET A 95 -0.84 -6.82 7.78
C MET A 95 0.37 -7.56 8.37
N CYS A 96 0.20 -8.71 9.03
CA CYS A 96 1.32 -9.49 9.59
C CYS A 96 1.75 -10.68 8.70
N GLN A 97 1.33 -10.69 7.43
CA GLN A 97 1.67 -11.75 6.48
C GLN A 97 2.58 -11.17 5.40
N PRO A 98 3.89 -11.48 5.37
CA PRO A 98 4.85 -10.78 4.50
C PRO A 98 4.55 -10.82 2.99
N HIS A 99 3.72 -11.77 2.54
CA HIS A 99 3.30 -11.91 1.14
C HIS A 99 1.97 -11.20 0.82
N ARG A 100 1.30 -10.63 1.83
CA ARG A 100 0.01 -9.93 1.73
C ARG A 100 0.00 -8.56 2.41
N SER A 101 1.05 -8.21 3.16
CA SER A 101 1.18 -6.93 3.85
C SER A 101 1.59 -5.80 2.90
N CYS A 102 0.68 -5.52 1.97
CA CYS A 102 0.88 -4.62 0.86
C CYS A 102 -0.47 -4.06 0.39
N ASN A 103 -0.48 -2.78 -0.01
CA ASN A 103 -1.60 -2.21 -0.74
C ASN A 103 -1.12 -1.27 -1.84
N ILE A 104 -2.00 -1.04 -2.81
CA ILE A 104 -1.76 -0.15 -3.95
C ILE A 104 -2.81 0.95 -3.95
N ASN A 105 -2.42 2.18 -4.29
CA ASN A 105 -3.29 3.35 -4.23
C ASN A 105 -3.02 4.26 -5.43
N GLU A 106 -4.09 4.65 -6.10
CA GLU A 106 -4.08 5.66 -7.14
C GLU A 106 -3.99 7.06 -6.54
N ASP A 107 -3.01 7.84 -6.98
CA ASP A 107 -2.78 9.21 -6.53
C ASP A 107 -3.80 10.16 -7.14
N SER A 108 -4.83 10.46 -6.34
CA SER A 108 -5.87 11.45 -6.57
C SER A 108 -5.56 12.84 -5.95
N GLY A 109 -4.30 13.10 -5.59
CA GLY A 109 -3.88 14.29 -4.85
C GLY A 109 -3.94 14.08 -3.33
N LEU A 110 -4.14 15.14 -2.55
CA LEU A 110 -4.23 15.04 -1.08
C LEU A 110 -5.25 13.99 -0.57
N PRO A 111 -6.43 13.78 -1.22
CA PRO A 111 -7.38 12.76 -0.80
C PRO A 111 -6.86 11.33 -0.82
N VAL A 112 -5.75 11.02 -1.52
CA VAL A 112 -5.12 9.69 -1.50
C VAL A 112 -4.81 9.20 -0.09
N ALA A 113 -4.63 10.12 0.88
CA ALA A 113 -4.44 9.76 2.27
C ALA A 113 -5.62 8.96 2.85
N PHE A 114 -6.86 9.26 2.45
CA PHE A 114 -8.04 8.50 2.89
C PHE A 114 -8.08 7.12 2.23
N THR A 115 -7.70 7.03 0.96
CA THR A 115 -7.56 5.74 0.26
C THR A 115 -6.52 4.86 0.94
N VAL A 116 -5.33 5.40 1.22
CA VAL A 116 -4.28 4.66 1.94
C VAL A 116 -4.78 4.20 3.31
N ALA A 117 -5.43 5.07 4.07
CA ALA A 117 -5.98 4.70 5.39
C ALA A 117 -7.06 3.61 5.28
N HIS A 118 -7.91 3.67 4.25
CA HIS A 118 -8.92 2.65 3.95
C HIS A 118 -8.27 1.31 3.64
N GLU A 119 -7.31 1.27 2.71
CA GLU A 119 -6.60 0.05 2.33
C GLU A 119 -5.69 -0.51 3.44
N MET A 120 -5.30 0.32 4.41
CA MET A 120 -4.63 -0.13 5.63
C MET A 120 -5.59 -0.76 6.65
N GLY A 121 -6.88 -0.42 6.58
CA GLY A 121 -7.92 -0.93 7.48
C GLY A 121 -8.50 -2.29 7.05
N HIS A 122 -8.31 -2.67 5.79
CA HIS A 122 -8.66 -4.00 5.26
C HIS A 122 -7.81 -5.12 5.87
#